data_AF-A0A3M7PY82-F1
#
_entry.id   AF-A0A3M7PY82-F1
#
_cell.length_a   1.000
_cell.length_b   1.000
_cell.length_c   1.000
_cell.angle_alpha   90.00
_cell.angle_beta   90.00
_cell.angle_gamma   90.00
#
_symmetry.space_group_name_H-M   'P 1'
#
loop_
_entity.id
_entity.type
_entity.pdbx_description
1 polymer ?
#
loop_
_entity_poly.entity_id
_entity_poly.type
_entity_poly.pdbx_seq_one_letter_code
_entity_poly.pdbx_strand_id
1 'polypeptide(L)'
;NNVLYIDDSKFIELNISSSCECQKYEFKMKQTDQNKFSIFFNNKSYELNEQPVLACDLGKSLKRGPNQKIVAYSLYGKNPRYYNLLQDLIVKVKEFYPDHVMRVYHDDTINKSIICQIECSNSHVDFCNIHRMPLSLKNSEKVMDLRYVHAMMWRFLSIGDSFVDLLMSRDIDSQLLQREVNSVQEWLGSGNIGHIMRDNPAHKTYILGGMWSFRVEKARVLGKLIYEKMVDKNISSKFNFNGKNPKGFDQIFLSKHVYKMIENNSTIHDSYLCEKYPKSKPWPTQRNGNCFVGRVGRCNETSTFKSCPKKCRPENHLDWEAC
;
A
#
# COMPACT_ATOMS: atom_id res chain seq x y z
N ASN A 1 30.58 -14.69 -39.76
CA ASN A 1 29.40 -13.85 -39.44
C ASN A 1 28.20 -14.73 -39.14
N ASN A 2 28.15 -15.30 -37.93
CA ASN A 2 26.95 -16.00 -37.45
C ASN A 2 26.03 -14.95 -36.83
N VAL A 3 25.18 -14.36 -37.67
CA VAL A 3 24.05 -13.56 -37.22
C VAL A 3 23.03 -14.55 -36.64
N LEU A 4 22.99 -14.64 -35.31
CA LEU A 4 21.89 -15.27 -34.59
C LEU A 4 20.63 -14.45 -34.88
N TYR A 5 19.78 -14.95 -35.79
CA TYR A 5 18.42 -14.49 -35.90
C TYR A 5 17.70 -14.85 -34.59
N ILE A 6 17.39 -13.83 -33.80
CA ILE A 6 16.43 -13.97 -32.70
C ILE A 6 15.06 -14.11 -33.36
N ASP A 7 14.43 -15.26 -33.15
CA ASP A 7 13.09 -15.56 -33.64
C ASP A 7 12.06 -14.72 -32.85
N ASP A 8 11.62 -13.60 -33.42
CA ASP A 8 10.68 -12.62 -32.85
C ASP A 8 9.23 -13.14 -32.70
N SER A 9 9.01 -14.45 -32.85
CA SER A 9 7.66 -15.04 -32.92
C SER A 9 7.29 -15.99 -31.77
N LYS A 10 8.22 -16.34 -30.87
CA LYS A 10 7.96 -17.35 -29.84
C LYS A 10 7.31 -16.78 -28.58
N PHE A 11 6.12 -17.32 -28.27
CA PHE A 11 5.54 -17.19 -26.95
C PHE A 11 6.41 -17.93 -25.92
N ILE A 12 6.69 -17.27 -24.80
CA ILE A 12 7.26 -17.87 -23.60
C ILE A 12 6.08 -18.26 -22.71
N GLU A 13 5.90 -19.55 -22.47
CA GLU A 13 4.95 -20.03 -21.48
C GLU A 13 5.57 -19.92 -20.08
N LEU A 14 4.88 -19.22 -19.18
CA LEU A 14 5.28 -19.03 -17.80
C LEU A 14 4.32 -19.80 -16.91
N ASN A 15 4.77 -20.99 -16.47
CA ASN A 15 4.04 -21.81 -15.51
C ASN A 15 4.46 -21.40 -14.10
N ILE A 16 3.62 -20.59 -13.45
CA ILE A 16 3.92 -20.05 -12.13
C ILE A 16 3.06 -20.79 -11.09
N SER A 17 3.72 -21.63 -10.31
CA SER A 17 3.11 -22.24 -9.13
C SER A 17 3.29 -21.33 -7.91
N SER A 18 2.18 -20.93 -7.29
CA SER A 18 2.22 -20.39 -5.94
C SER A 18 2.41 -21.52 -4.93
N SER A 19 2.73 -21.10 -3.72
CA SER A 19 2.83 -21.99 -2.57
C SER A 19 1.44 -22.55 -2.19
N CYS A 20 0.35 -21.87 -2.55
CA CYS A 20 -1.04 -22.28 -2.31
C CYS A 20 -1.64 -22.99 -3.52
N GLU A 21 -2.34 -24.12 -3.29
CA GLU A 21 -2.90 -24.95 -4.37
C GLU A 21 -3.93 -24.23 -5.23
N CYS A 22 -4.74 -23.34 -4.65
CA CYS A 22 -5.73 -22.52 -5.36
C CYS A 22 -5.11 -21.41 -6.22
N GLN A 23 -3.78 -21.29 -6.24
CA GLN A 23 -3.03 -20.23 -6.91
C GLN A 23 -2.00 -20.82 -7.89
N LYS A 24 -2.47 -21.65 -8.83
CA LYS A 24 -1.69 -22.08 -9.97
C LYS A 24 -2.10 -21.26 -11.19
N TYR A 25 -1.12 -20.72 -11.89
CA TYR A 25 -1.36 -19.81 -12.99
C TYR A 25 -0.47 -20.20 -14.17
N GLU A 26 -1.08 -20.24 -15.34
CA GLU A 26 -0.39 -20.42 -16.61
C GLU A 26 -0.55 -19.13 -17.41
N PHE A 27 0.58 -18.49 -17.70
CA PHE A 27 0.62 -17.26 -18.48
C PHE A 27 1.31 -17.53 -19.81
N LYS A 28 0.86 -16.86 -20.86
CA LYS A 28 1.62 -16.75 -22.11
C LYS A 28 2.18 -15.34 -22.20
N MET A 29 3.47 -15.22 -22.48
CA MET A 29 4.12 -13.94 -22.68
C MET A 29 4.74 -13.91 -24.08
N LYS A 30 4.49 -12.85 -24.83
CA LYS A 30 5.19 -12.57 -26.08
C LYS A 30 6.08 -11.35 -25.87
N GLN A 31 7.36 -11.49 -26.14
CA GLN A 31 8.25 -10.33 -26.19
C GLN A 31 8.27 -9.81 -27.63
N THR A 32 7.85 -8.56 -27.83
CA THR A 32 7.77 -7.95 -29.18
C THR A 32 8.94 -7.03 -29.49
N ASP A 33 9.68 -6.61 -28.46
CA ASP A 33 10.91 -5.81 -28.54
C ASP A 33 11.72 -6.03 -27.25
N GLN A 34 12.96 -5.52 -27.14
CA GLN A 34 13.81 -5.64 -25.94
C GLN A 34 13.08 -5.31 -24.64
N ASN A 35 12.17 -4.33 -24.69
CA ASN A 35 11.44 -3.78 -23.55
C ASN A 35 9.91 -3.94 -23.62
N LYS A 36 9.36 -4.50 -24.73
CA LYS A 36 7.91 -4.62 -24.89
C LYS A 36 7.42 -6.05 -24.67
N PHE A 37 6.36 -6.20 -23.87
CA PHE A 37 5.79 -7.49 -23.49
C PHE A 37 4.27 -7.48 -23.66
N SER A 38 3.75 -8.51 -24.31
CA SER A 38 2.33 -8.83 -24.34
C SER A 38 2.09 -10.00 -23.38
N ILE A 39 1.29 -9.80 -22.34
CA ILE A 39 0.92 -10.84 -21.38
C ILE A 39 -0.50 -11.30 -21.66
N PHE A 40 -0.71 -12.62 -21.66
CA PHE A 40 -2.00 -13.28 -21.85
C PHE A 40 -2.29 -14.20 -20.67
N PHE A 41 -3.47 -14.04 -20.07
CA PHE A 41 -3.95 -14.83 -18.94
C PHE A 41 -5.46 -15.01 -19.00
N ASN A 42 -5.93 -16.26 -19.09
CA ASN A 42 -7.35 -16.57 -19.36
C ASN A 42 -7.86 -15.75 -20.56
N ASN A 43 -8.91 -14.94 -20.37
CA ASN A 43 -9.50 -14.07 -21.40
C ASN A 43 -8.97 -12.62 -21.34
N LYS A 44 -7.89 -12.37 -20.60
CA LYS A 44 -7.28 -11.03 -20.46
C LYS A 44 -5.94 -10.98 -21.18
N SER A 45 -5.66 -9.84 -21.79
CA SER A 45 -4.32 -9.50 -22.26
C SER A 45 -3.99 -8.04 -21.96
N TYR A 46 -2.71 -7.75 -21.79
CA TYR A 46 -2.23 -6.38 -21.62
C TYR A 46 -0.81 -6.23 -22.16
N GLU A 47 -0.53 -5.03 -22.67
CA GLU A 47 0.75 -4.65 -23.26
C GLU A 47 1.56 -3.82 -22.27
N LEU A 48 2.85 -4.12 -22.20
CA LEU A 48 3.83 -3.41 -21.39
C LEU A 48 4.85 -2.80 -22.33
N ASN A 49 5.05 -1.50 -22.22
CA ASN A 49 6.00 -0.76 -23.06
C ASN A 49 7.43 -0.79 -22.53
N GLU A 50 7.59 -1.21 -21.27
CA GLU A 50 8.87 -1.37 -20.58
C GLU A 50 8.80 -2.54 -19.58
N GLN A 51 9.95 -2.92 -19.02
CA GLN A 51 10.00 -3.87 -17.91
C GLN A 51 9.25 -3.30 -16.71
N PRO A 52 8.18 -3.96 -16.24
CA PRO A 52 7.44 -3.47 -15.09
C PRO A 52 8.22 -3.72 -13.80
N VAL A 53 8.13 -2.77 -12.88
CA VAL A 53 8.39 -3.03 -11.47
C VAL A 53 7.13 -3.67 -10.89
N LEU A 54 7.25 -4.86 -10.31
CA LEU A 54 6.14 -5.56 -9.67
C LEU A 54 6.45 -5.71 -8.18
N ALA A 55 5.57 -5.17 -7.33
CA ALA A 55 5.77 -5.15 -5.88
C ALA A 55 4.91 -6.22 -5.19
N CYS A 56 4.81 -7.40 -5.79
CA CYS A 56 4.23 -8.61 -5.22
C CYS A 56 4.79 -9.85 -5.96
N ASP A 57 4.51 -11.05 -5.46
CA ASP A 57 4.80 -12.31 -6.19
C ASP A 57 4.35 -12.22 -7.65
N LEU A 58 5.19 -12.72 -8.57
CA LEU A 58 4.99 -12.57 -10.02
C LEU A 58 3.61 -13.06 -10.48
N GLY A 59 3.21 -14.27 -10.08
CA GLY A 59 1.90 -14.83 -10.48
C GLY A 59 0.71 -14.02 -9.97
N LYS A 60 0.78 -13.47 -8.75
CA LYS A 60 -0.29 -12.63 -8.18
C LYS A 60 -0.39 -11.31 -8.93
N SER A 61 0.76 -10.68 -9.19
CA SER A 61 0.85 -9.44 -9.96
C SER A 61 0.28 -9.61 -11.36
N LEU A 62 0.70 -10.66 -12.08
CA LEU A 62 0.24 -10.90 -13.46
C LEU A 62 -1.23 -11.30 -13.55
N LYS A 63 -1.75 -12.08 -12.59
CA LYS A 63 -3.18 -12.45 -12.50
C LYS A 63 -4.08 -11.22 -12.37
N ARG A 64 -3.66 -10.26 -11.54
CA ARG A 64 -4.41 -9.00 -11.33
C ARG A 64 -4.32 -8.11 -12.57
N GLY A 65 -3.13 -7.98 -13.15
CA GLY A 65 -2.87 -7.09 -14.28
C GLY A 65 -2.86 -5.61 -13.88
N PRO A 66 -2.87 -4.69 -14.85
CA PRO A 66 -2.81 -3.24 -14.61
C PRO A 66 -4.04 -2.67 -13.86
N ASN A 67 -3.96 -1.40 -13.50
CA ASN A 67 -5.03 -0.59 -12.92
C ASN A 67 -5.52 -1.00 -11.52
N GLN A 68 -4.63 -1.56 -10.71
CA GLN A 68 -4.94 -2.00 -9.35
C GLN A 68 -5.09 -0.82 -8.39
N LYS A 69 -6.10 -0.88 -7.53
CA LYS A 69 -6.22 -0.02 -6.35
C LYS A 69 -5.91 -0.85 -5.12
N ILE A 70 -4.89 -0.45 -4.36
CA ILE A 70 -4.32 -1.25 -3.30
C ILE A 70 -4.56 -0.61 -1.93
N VAL A 71 -5.15 -1.38 -1.01
CA VAL A 71 -5.06 -1.09 0.43
C VAL A 71 -3.97 -1.98 1.01
N ALA A 72 -2.83 -1.38 1.34
CA ALA A 72 -1.59 -2.07 1.69
C ALA A 72 -1.38 -2.14 3.20
N TYR A 73 -0.99 -3.32 3.67
CA TYR A 73 -0.68 -3.63 5.06
C TYR A 73 0.67 -4.35 5.17
N SER A 74 1.33 -4.23 6.33
CA SER A 74 2.50 -5.05 6.69
C SER A 74 2.12 -6.01 7.80
N LEU A 75 2.47 -7.29 7.68
CA LEU A 75 2.28 -8.31 8.70
C LEU A 75 3.59 -9.09 8.90
N TYR A 76 4.09 -9.10 10.13
CA TYR A 76 5.34 -9.78 10.50
C TYR A 76 5.32 -10.15 11.98
N GLY A 77 6.15 -11.13 12.35
CA GLY A 77 6.20 -11.71 13.69
C GLY A 77 5.02 -12.64 13.98
N LYS A 78 4.99 -13.14 15.22
CA LYS A 78 4.08 -14.22 15.65
C LYS A 78 2.99 -13.78 16.62
N ASN A 79 2.74 -12.48 16.77
CA ASN A 79 1.74 -12.00 17.72
C ASN A 79 0.31 -12.29 17.19
N PRO A 80 -0.47 -13.17 17.86
CA PRO A 80 -1.79 -13.59 17.37
C PRO A 80 -2.80 -12.43 17.26
N ARG A 81 -2.59 -11.33 18.00
CA ARG A 81 -3.45 -10.15 17.94
C ARG A 81 -3.62 -9.61 16.51
N TYR A 82 -2.55 -9.59 15.72
CA TYR A 82 -2.61 -9.04 14.37
C TYR A 82 -3.39 -9.92 13.40
N TYR A 83 -3.43 -11.24 13.64
CA TYR A 83 -4.23 -12.18 12.84
C TYR A 83 -5.73 -11.98 13.08
N ASN A 84 -6.13 -11.72 14.33
CA ASN A 84 -7.54 -11.43 14.66
C ASN A 84 -8.00 -10.11 14.00
N LEU A 85 -7.16 -9.08 14.05
CA LEU A 85 -7.47 -7.79 13.42
C LEU A 85 -7.50 -7.90 11.89
N LEU A 86 -6.66 -8.76 11.31
CA LEU A 86 -6.65 -9.01 9.89
C LEU A 86 -7.98 -9.57 9.37
N GLN A 87 -8.63 -10.49 10.11
CA GLN A 87 -9.94 -11.04 9.72
C GLN A 87 -11.02 -9.95 9.61
N ASP A 88 -11.08 -9.06 10.60
CA ASP A 88 -12.00 -7.91 10.59
C ASP A 88 -11.70 -6.97 9.39
N LEU A 89 -10.41 -6.72 9.12
CA LEU A 89 -9.98 -5.86 8.02
C LEU A 89 -10.31 -6.46 6.64
N ILE A 90 -10.17 -7.77 6.44
CA ILE A 90 -10.52 -8.43 5.18
C ILE A 90 -11.98 -8.17 4.81
N VAL A 91 -12.88 -8.32 5.78
CA VAL A 91 -14.32 -8.03 5.58
C VAL A 91 -14.52 -6.54 5.29
N LYS A 92 -13.92 -5.67 6.09
CA LYS A 92 -14.11 -4.21 5.98
C LYS A 92 -13.55 -3.60 4.71
N VAL A 93 -12.41 -4.09 4.19
CA VAL A 93 -11.88 -3.63 2.89
C VAL A 93 -12.84 -4.00 1.77
N LYS A 94 -13.42 -5.21 1.78
CA LYS A 94 -14.42 -5.61 0.78
C LYS A 94 -15.69 -4.75 0.85
N GLU A 95 -16.12 -4.40 2.05
CA GLU A 95 -17.31 -3.58 2.30
C GLU A 95 -17.10 -2.12 1.87
N PHE A 96 -16.02 -1.48 2.33
CA PHE A 96 -15.78 -0.05 2.11
C PHE A 96 -15.07 0.28 0.80
N TYR A 97 -14.29 -0.66 0.26
CA TYR A 97 -13.47 -0.49 -0.93
C TYR A 97 -13.60 -1.70 -1.87
N PRO A 98 -14.79 -1.99 -2.41
CA PRO A 98 -15.08 -3.23 -3.15
C PRO A 98 -14.21 -3.44 -4.40
N ASP A 99 -13.74 -2.36 -5.02
CA ASP A 99 -12.85 -2.40 -6.20
C ASP A 99 -11.36 -2.46 -5.84
N HIS A 100 -11.01 -2.54 -4.55
CA HIS A 100 -9.63 -2.55 -4.10
C HIS A 100 -9.16 -3.96 -3.76
N VAL A 101 -7.87 -4.18 -3.96
CA VAL A 101 -7.16 -5.36 -3.48
C VAL A 101 -6.54 -5.02 -2.13
N MET A 102 -6.83 -5.84 -1.13
CA MET A 102 -6.11 -5.85 0.13
C MET A 102 -4.77 -6.55 -0.10
N ARG A 103 -3.67 -5.81 -0.02
CA ARG A 103 -2.33 -6.37 -0.22
C ARG A 103 -1.58 -6.42 1.11
N VAL A 104 -1.30 -7.64 1.59
CA VAL A 104 -0.62 -7.88 2.86
C VAL A 104 0.82 -8.29 2.59
N TYR A 105 1.76 -7.39 2.85
CA TYR A 105 3.19 -7.69 2.76
C TYR A 105 3.68 -8.43 3.99
N HIS A 106 4.43 -9.51 3.79
CA HIS A 106 4.91 -10.35 4.88
C HIS A 106 6.29 -10.97 4.63
N ASP A 107 6.88 -11.54 5.67
CA ASP A 107 8.06 -12.41 5.61
C ASP A 107 7.68 -13.86 5.98
N ASP A 108 8.69 -14.71 6.15
CA ASP A 108 8.52 -16.12 6.46
C ASP A 108 8.10 -16.39 7.91
N THR A 109 7.86 -15.35 8.72
CA THR A 109 7.32 -15.53 10.08
C THR A 109 5.83 -15.89 10.09
N ILE A 110 5.14 -15.69 8.97
CA ILE A 110 3.70 -15.93 8.81
C ILE A 110 3.46 -17.33 8.28
N ASN A 111 2.57 -18.08 8.93
CA ASN A 111 2.28 -19.45 8.55
C ASN A 111 1.61 -19.51 7.17
N LYS A 112 2.25 -20.22 6.25
CA LYS A 112 1.76 -20.47 4.89
C LYS A 112 0.34 -21.07 4.85
N SER A 113 -0.03 -21.95 5.79
CA SER A 113 -1.38 -22.53 5.79
C SER A 113 -2.46 -21.47 6.01
N ILE A 114 -2.21 -20.50 6.90
CA ILE A 114 -3.11 -19.37 7.17
C ILE A 114 -3.22 -18.47 5.93
N ILE A 115 -2.08 -18.18 5.29
CA ILE A 115 -2.05 -17.41 4.05
C ILE A 115 -2.94 -18.07 2.99
N CYS A 116 -2.74 -19.37 2.75
CA CYS A 116 -3.50 -20.10 1.75
C CYS A 116 -5.00 -20.16 2.09
N GLN A 117 -5.35 -20.41 3.36
CA GLN A 117 -6.76 -20.39 3.78
C GLN A 117 -7.43 -19.04 3.46
N ILE A 118 -6.76 -17.93 3.78
CA ILE A 118 -7.30 -16.59 3.55
C ILE A 118 -7.40 -16.29 2.07
N GLU A 119 -6.32 -16.46 1.30
CA GLU A 119 -6.31 -16.13 -0.13
C GLU A 119 -7.25 -17.00 -0.96
N CYS A 120 -7.38 -18.29 -0.64
CA CYS A 120 -8.31 -19.17 -1.34
C CYS A 120 -9.78 -18.82 -1.05
N SER A 121 -10.06 -18.26 0.13
CA SER A 121 -11.43 -17.88 0.54
C SER A 121 -11.79 -16.43 0.17
N ASN A 122 -10.79 -15.59 -0.14
CA ASN A 122 -10.98 -14.15 -0.34
C ASN A 122 -10.28 -13.68 -1.62
N SER A 123 -11.05 -13.59 -2.70
CA SER A 123 -10.53 -13.20 -4.02
C SER A 123 -10.00 -11.77 -4.11
N HIS A 124 -10.25 -10.91 -3.12
CA HIS A 124 -9.74 -9.53 -3.03
C HIS A 124 -8.48 -9.39 -2.17
N VAL A 125 -7.91 -10.48 -1.66
CA VAL A 125 -6.74 -10.46 -0.76
C VAL A 125 -5.54 -11.10 -1.44
N ASP A 126 -4.40 -10.40 -1.44
CA ASP A 126 -3.11 -10.91 -1.90
C ASP A 126 -2.06 -10.76 -0.78
N PHE A 127 -1.42 -11.87 -0.40
CA PHE A 127 -0.24 -11.89 0.47
C PHE A 127 1.03 -11.85 -0.37
N CYS A 128 1.86 -10.84 -0.18
CA CYS A 128 3.07 -10.67 -0.96
C CYS A 128 4.30 -10.91 -0.08
N ASN A 129 5.03 -11.98 -0.36
CA ASN A 129 6.23 -12.30 0.42
C ASN A 129 7.38 -11.40 -0.06
N ILE A 130 7.97 -10.62 0.86
CA ILE A 130 9.06 -9.70 0.55
C ILE A 130 10.35 -10.39 0.05
N HIS A 131 10.47 -11.70 0.24
CA HIS A 131 11.55 -12.53 -0.31
C HIS A 131 11.24 -13.08 -1.72
N ARG A 132 10.06 -12.78 -2.28
CA ARG A 132 9.61 -13.29 -3.59
C ARG A 132 9.25 -12.16 -4.57
N MET A 133 9.74 -10.95 -4.32
CA MET A 133 9.56 -9.80 -5.20
C MET A 133 10.39 -10.00 -6.48
N PRO A 134 9.78 -10.09 -7.67
CA PRO A 134 10.51 -10.40 -8.90
C PRO A 134 11.42 -9.25 -9.32
N LEU A 135 12.63 -9.57 -9.79
CA LEU A 135 13.54 -8.57 -10.38
C LEU A 135 13.21 -8.23 -11.83
N SER A 136 12.62 -9.18 -12.57
CA SER A 136 12.23 -8.99 -13.98
C SER A 136 11.21 -10.03 -14.39
N LEU A 137 10.48 -9.76 -15.48
CA LEU A 137 9.60 -10.76 -16.10
C LEU A 137 10.37 -11.93 -16.73
N LYS A 138 11.62 -11.70 -17.16
CA LYS A 138 12.44 -12.66 -17.91
C LYS A 138 13.07 -13.74 -17.02
N ASN A 139 13.24 -13.46 -15.73
CA ASN A 139 13.88 -14.36 -14.81
C ASN A 139 13.10 -14.39 -13.49
N SER A 140 12.03 -15.19 -13.49
CA SER A 140 11.12 -15.35 -12.36
C SER A 140 11.77 -15.94 -11.11
N GLU A 141 12.92 -16.59 -11.25
CA GLU A 141 13.70 -17.15 -10.13
C GLU A 141 14.53 -16.07 -9.42
N LYS A 142 14.87 -14.98 -10.11
CA LYS A 142 15.62 -13.86 -9.55
C LYS A 142 14.69 -12.91 -8.80
N VAL A 143 14.92 -12.80 -7.50
CA VAL A 143 14.14 -11.98 -6.58
C VAL A 143 14.96 -10.84 -5.98
N MET A 144 14.30 -9.74 -5.63
CA MET A 144 14.91 -8.59 -4.98
C MET A 144 15.18 -8.90 -3.51
N ASP A 145 16.40 -8.61 -3.02
CA ASP A 145 16.65 -8.62 -1.58
C ASP A 145 16.06 -7.36 -0.95
N LEU A 146 15.08 -7.52 -0.08
CA LEU A 146 14.41 -6.43 0.66
C LEU A 146 14.57 -6.57 2.19
N ARG A 147 15.46 -7.44 2.68
CA ARG A 147 15.65 -7.67 4.13
C ARG A 147 16.10 -6.43 4.90
N TYR A 148 16.74 -5.49 4.21
CA TYR A 148 17.15 -4.21 4.79
C TYR A 148 16.03 -3.17 4.84
N VAL A 149 14.90 -3.41 4.16
CA VAL A 149 13.72 -2.54 4.24
C VAL A 149 12.97 -2.83 5.53
N HIS A 150 12.74 -1.80 6.33
CA HIS A 150 12.02 -1.91 7.60
C HIS A 150 10.61 -2.49 7.38
N ALA A 151 10.16 -3.39 8.24
CA ALA A 151 8.93 -4.15 8.00
C ALA A 151 7.67 -3.29 7.87
N MET A 152 7.58 -2.21 8.64
CA MET A 152 6.49 -1.22 8.52
C MET A 152 6.50 -0.46 7.18
N MET A 153 7.62 -0.43 6.45
CA MET A 153 7.69 0.23 5.14
C MET A 153 7.24 -0.67 3.99
N TRP A 154 7.07 -1.99 4.20
CA TRP A 154 6.67 -2.89 3.11
C TRP A 154 5.32 -2.51 2.50
N ARG A 155 4.36 -2.01 3.30
CA ARG A 155 3.10 -1.46 2.80
C ARG A 155 3.23 -0.25 1.88
N PHE A 156 4.42 0.36 1.77
CA PHE A 156 4.65 1.44 0.81
C PHE A 156 5.14 0.93 -0.56
N LEU A 157 5.56 -0.35 -0.68
CA LEU A 157 6.24 -0.87 -1.88
C LEU A 157 5.39 -0.76 -3.15
N SER A 158 4.06 -0.86 -3.02
CA SER A 158 3.15 -0.73 -4.17
C SER A 158 3.18 0.64 -4.84
N ILE A 159 3.80 1.67 -4.25
CA ILE A 159 3.98 2.98 -4.89
C ILE A 159 4.83 2.92 -6.17
N GLY A 160 5.73 1.93 -6.26
CA GLY A 160 6.56 1.69 -7.45
C GLY A 160 6.01 0.63 -8.38
N ASP A 161 4.91 -0.02 -8.02
CA ASP A 161 4.34 -1.11 -8.82
C ASP A 161 3.70 -0.56 -10.09
N SER A 162 4.17 -1.04 -11.23
CA SER A 162 3.73 -0.58 -12.55
C SER A 162 2.26 -0.89 -12.83
N PHE A 163 1.65 -1.83 -12.11
CA PHE A 163 0.24 -2.18 -12.26
C PHE A 163 -0.66 -1.46 -11.27
N VAL A 164 -0.11 -0.70 -10.34
CA VAL A 164 -0.89 0.01 -9.32
C VAL A 164 -1.20 1.42 -9.81
N ASP A 165 -2.45 1.80 -9.65
CA ASP A 165 -2.96 3.16 -9.89
C ASP A 165 -3.14 3.91 -8.58
N LEU A 166 -3.51 3.23 -7.50
CA LEU A 166 -3.78 3.83 -6.21
C LEU A 166 -3.15 3.02 -5.09
N LEU A 167 -2.37 3.66 -4.23
CA LEU A 167 -1.85 3.10 -2.99
C LEU A 167 -2.55 3.74 -1.79
N MET A 168 -3.03 2.92 -0.86
CA MET A 168 -3.53 3.34 0.45
C MET A 168 -2.79 2.54 1.53
N SER A 169 -1.86 3.18 2.23
CA SER A 169 -1.06 2.53 3.26
C SER A 169 -1.80 2.55 4.60
N ARG A 170 -2.01 1.38 5.22
CA ARG A 170 -2.76 1.21 6.47
C ARG A 170 -2.03 0.35 7.50
N ASP A 171 -2.17 0.71 8.77
CA ASP A 171 -1.68 -0.09 9.88
C ASP A 171 -2.64 -1.25 10.14
N ILE A 172 -2.10 -2.48 10.27
CA ILE A 172 -2.90 -3.69 10.48
C ILE A 172 -3.58 -3.73 11.85
N ASP A 173 -3.09 -2.93 12.80
CA ASP A 173 -3.65 -2.84 14.13
C ASP A 173 -4.69 -1.73 14.29
N SER A 174 -5.06 -1.07 13.19
CA SER A 174 -6.07 -0.02 13.14
C SER A 174 -7.33 -0.47 12.43
N GLN A 175 -8.50 -0.10 12.97
CA GLN A 175 -9.77 -0.36 12.31
C GLN A 175 -9.97 0.57 11.10
N LEU A 176 -10.62 0.05 10.07
CA LEU A 176 -11.13 0.85 8.97
C LEU A 176 -12.49 1.45 9.34
N LEU A 177 -12.61 2.77 9.27
CA LEU A 177 -13.77 3.53 9.73
C LEU A 177 -14.45 4.25 8.54
N GLN A 178 -15.78 4.45 8.61
CA GLN A 178 -16.50 5.27 7.63
C GLN A 178 -15.93 6.70 7.54
N ARG A 179 -15.42 7.23 8.67
CA ARG A 179 -14.69 8.51 8.72
C ARG A 179 -13.50 8.55 7.77
N GLU A 180 -12.76 7.45 7.65
CA GLU A 180 -11.66 7.33 6.70
C GLU A 180 -12.18 7.29 5.26
N VAL A 181 -13.22 6.50 5.00
CA VAL A 181 -13.83 6.39 3.67
C VAL A 181 -14.25 7.78 3.17
N ASN A 182 -14.89 8.58 4.02
CA ASN A 182 -15.33 9.93 3.67
C ASN A 182 -14.15 10.86 3.36
N SER A 183 -13.04 10.77 4.11
CA SER A 183 -11.84 11.58 3.85
C SER A 183 -11.08 11.12 2.60
N VAL A 184 -11.14 9.82 2.26
CA VAL A 184 -10.61 9.27 1.02
C VAL A 184 -11.43 9.75 -0.19
N GLN A 185 -12.76 9.74 -0.10
CA GLN A 185 -13.63 10.25 -1.17
C GLN A 185 -13.38 11.74 -1.42
N GLU A 186 -13.28 12.53 -0.36
CA GLU A 186 -12.97 13.96 -0.48
C GLU A 186 -11.60 14.19 -1.15
N TRP A 187 -10.59 13.41 -0.77
CA TRP A 187 -9.29 13.44 -1.44
C TRP A 187 -9.36 13.05 -2.92
N LEU A 188 -10.02 11.94 -3.26
CA LEU A 188 -10.14 11.51 -4.65
C LEU A 188 -10.82 12.58 -5.52
N GLY A 189 -11.83 13.26 -4.97
CA GLY A 189 -12.52 14.39 -5.62
C GLY A 189 -11.68 15.66 -5.78
N SER A 190 -10.68 15.89 -4.91
CA SER A 190 -9.79 17.06 -5.01
C SER A 190 -8.83 17.04 -6.20
N GLY A 191 -8.59 15.87 -6.78
CA GLY A 191 -7.60 15.69 -7.84
C GLY A 191 -6.14 15.63 -7.39
N ASN A 192 -5.85 15.90 -6.10
CA ASN A 192 -4.50 15.86 -5.52
C ASN A 192 -3.87 14.46 -5.57
N ILE A 193 -2.54 14.39 -5.65
CA ILE A 193 -1.82 13.12 -5.75
C ILE A 193 -1.60 12.43 -4.40
N GLY A 194 -1.51 13.19 -3.30
CA GLY A 194 -1.28 12.66 -1.96
C GLY A 194 -2.47 12.83 -1.02
N HIS A 195 -2.61 11.90 -0.09
CA HIS A 195 -3.54 11.99 1.05
C HIS A 195 -2.77 11.78 2.34
N ILE A 196 -2.97 12.65 3.32
CA ILE A 196 -2.36 12.54 4.64
C ILE A 196 -3.47 12.74 5.68
N MET A 197 -3.53 11.87 6.69
CA MET A 197 -4.55 11.94 7.73
C MET A 197 -3.93 11.97 9.13
N ARG A 198 -4.34 12.94 9.96
CA ARG A 198 -3.91 13.12 11.36
C ARG A 198 -5.12 13.32 12.27
N ASP A 199 -5.66 12.23 12.79
CA ASP A 199 -6.93 12.25 13.55
C ASP A 199 -6.79 12.21 15.09
N ASN A 200 -5.58 12.45 15.63
CA ASN A 200 -5.30 12.31 17.06
C ASN A 200 -4.23 13.32 17.53
N PRO A 201 -4.28 13.83 18.78
CA PRO A 201 -3.25 14.75 19.30
C PRO A 201 -1.82 14.17 19.28
N ALA A 202 -1.68 12.85 19.28
CA ALA A 202 -0.41 12.14 19.20
C ALA A 202 0.12 11.97 17.75
N HIS A 203 -0.67 12.30 16.73
CA HIS A 203 -0.29 12.18 15.31
C HIS A 203 0.62 13.33 14.85
N LYS A 204 1.70 13.58 15.61
CA LYS A 204 2.56 14.76 15.51
C LYS A 204 3.59 14.74 14.39
N THR A 205 3.63 13.69 13.57
CA THR A 205 4.55 13.56 12.44
C THR A 205 3.95 14.17 11.16
N TYR A 206 4.80 14.45 10.18
CA TYR A 206 4.37 14.98 8.89
C TYR A 206 3.46 14.01 8.14
N ILE A 207 3.83 12.73 8.08
CA ILE A 207 3.06 11.63 7.51
C ILE A 207 3.14 10.45 8.47
N LEU A 208 1.98 9.88 8.84
CA LEU A 208 1.92 8.63 9.58
C LEU A 208 1.99 7.46 8.61
N GLY A 209 2.72 6.41 9.00
CA GLY A 209 2.96 5.27 8.11
C GLY A 209 1.66 4.55 7.72
N GLY A 210 0.70 4.43 8.63
CA GLY A 210 -0.59 3.78 8.35
C GLY A 210 -1.70 4.71 7.89
N MET A 211 -1.45 5.99 7.61
CA MET A 211 -2.53 6.97 7.35
C MET A 211 -2.16 7.92 6.21
N TRP A 212 -1.70 7.34 5.10
CA TRP A 212 -1.43 8.08 3.88
C TRP A 212 -1.76 7.27 2.63
N SER A 213 -1.99 7.99 1.54
CA SER A 213 -2.36 7.40 0.25
C SER A 213 -1.72 8.18 -0.90
N PHE A 214 -1.56 7.55 -2.05
CA PHE A 214 -0.91 8.13 -3.23
C PHE A 214 -1.58 7.66 -4.53
N ARG A 215 -1.83 8.62 -5.43
CA ARG A 215 -2.32 8.42 -6.80
C ARG A 215 -1.13 8.14 -7.71
N VAL A 216 -0.76 6.87 -7.85
CA VAL A 216 0.38 6.39 -8.63
C VAL A 216 0.16 6.70 -10.12
N GLU A 217 -1.01 6.42 -10.66
CA GLU A 217 -1.44 6.71 -12.03
C GLU A 217 -1.24 8.18 -12.44
N LYS A 218 -1.43 9.13 -11.50
CA LYS A 218 -1.26 10.56 -11.74
C LYS A 218 0.18 11.06 -11.57
N ALA A 219 1.04 10.27 -10.93
CA ALA A 219 2.38 10.71 -10.56
C ALA A 219 3.41 9.56 -10.62
N ARG A 220 3.34 8.71 -11.66
CA ARG A 220 4.15 7.48 -11.78
C ARG A 220 5.65 7.74 -11.63
N VAL A 221 6.16 8.82 -12.22
CA VAL A 221 7.58 9.21 -12.11
C VAL A 221 7.97 9.49 -10.66
N LEU A 222 7.13 10.21 -9.92
CA LEU A 222 7.37 10.50 -8.52
C LEU A 222 7.22 9.25 -7.64
N GLY A 223 6.22 8.41 -7.93
CA GLY A 223 6.05 7.11 -7.25
C GLY A 223 7.27 6.21 -7.42
N LYS A 224 7.81 6.13 -8.64
CA LYS A 224 9.06 5.43 -8.95
C LYS A 224 10.24 6.00 -8.17
N LEU A 225 10.39 7.33 -8.10
CA LEU A 225 11.46 7.96 -7.31
C LEU A 225 11.37 7.62 -5.82
N ILE A 226 10.15 7.61 -5.26
CA ILE A 226 9.93 7.23 -3.86
C ILE A 226 10.27 5.75 -3.65
N TYR A 227 9.83 4.87 -4.56
CA TYR A 227 10.15 3.46 -4.54
C TYR A 227 11.65 3.20 -4.61
N GLU A 228 12.37 3.86 -5.52
CA GLU A 228 13.83 3.77 -5.65
C GLU A 228 14.54 4.12 -4.34
N LYS A 229 14.08 5.17 -3.64
CA LYS A 229 14.59 5.50 -2.29
C LYS A 229 14.31 4.42 -1.25
N MET A 230 13.17 3.73 -1.37
CA MET A 230 12.82 2.63 -0.47
C MET A 230 13.63 1.37 -0.72
N VAL A 231 14.00 1.08 -1.97
CA VAL A 231 14.77 -0.13 -2.31
C VAL A 231 16.28 0.14 -2.40
N ASP A 232 16.71 1.38 -2.24
CA ASP A 232 18.12 1.71 -2.08
C ASP A 232 18.63 1.24 -0.71
N LYS A 233 19.51 0.23 -0.72
CA LYS A 233 20.14 -0.33 0.48
C LYS A 233 20.89 0.71 1.32
N ASN A 234 21.53 1.71 0.72
CA ASN A 234 22.27 2.77 1.42
C ASN A 234 21.36 3.76 2.14
N ILE A 235 20.10 3.85 1.72
CA ILE A 235 19.08 4.67 2.35
C ILE A 235 18.30 3.83 3.37
N SER A 236 17.66 2.75 2.93
CA SER A 236 16.71 2.00 3.75
C SER A 236 17.31 1.27 4.93
N SER A 237 18.56 0.81 4.85
CA SER A 237 19.23 0.18 5.99
C SER A 237 19.37 1.11 7.20
N LYS A 238 19.41 2.44 7.00
CA LYS A 238 19.45 3.44 8.07
C LYS A 238 18.13 3.52 8.86
N PHE A 239 17.07 2.91 8.35
CA PHE A 239 15.77 2.84 8.99
C PHE A 239 15.48 1.46 9.59
N ASN A 240 16.40 0.50 9.45
CA ASN A 240 16.30 -0.86 9.98
C ASN A 240 17.58 -1.28 10.72
N PHE A 241 17.88 -0.58 11.83
CA PHE A 241 19.11 -0.80 12.60
C PHE A 241 19.20 -2.23 13.16
N ASN A 242 20.14 -3.02 12.61
CA ASN A 242 20.42 -4.41 13.00
C ASN A 242 19.16 -5.31 13.03
N GLY A 243 18.18 -5.06 12.17
CA GLY A 243 16.93 -5.83 12.15
C GLY A 243 16.01 -5.61 13.35
N LYS A 244 16.31 -4.66 14.25
CA LYS A 244 15.54 -4.43 15.48
C LYS A 244 14.17 -3.78 15.24
N ASN A 245 13.87 -3.34 14.01
CA ASN A 245 12.62 -2.70 13.58
C ASN A 245 11.97 -1.74 14.62
N PRO A 246 12.71 -0.72 15.11
CA PRO A 246 12.16 0.26 16.06
C PRO A 246 10.93 0.99 15.50
N LYS A 247 9.90 1.17 16.35
CA LYS A 247 8.67 1.85 15.95
C LYS A 247 8.93 3.28 15.46
N GLY A 248 8.18 3.70 14.44
CA GLY A 248 8.16 5.08 13.94
C GLY A 248 9.21 5.39 12.86
N PHE A 249 10.09 4.45 12.51
CA PHE A 249 11.11 4.68 11.48
C PHE A 249 10.54 4.80 10.06
N ASP A 250 9.42 4.15 9.80
CA ASP A 250 8.59 4.36 8.61
C ASP A 250 8.12 5.82 8.51
N GLN A 251 7.70 6.43 9.62
CA GLN A 251 7.31 7.84 9.67
C GLN A 251 8.50 8.79 9.49
N ILE A 252 9.68 8.43 10.01
CA ILE A 252 10.91 9.20 9.80
C ILE A 252 11.32 9.14 8.33
N PHE A 253 11.23 7.96 7.68
CA PHE A 253 11.49 7.81 6.25
C PHE A 253 10.56 8.72 5.44
N LEU A 254 9.24 8.65 5.68
CA LEU A 254 8.26 9.49 4.99
C LEU A 254 8.53 10.99 5.21
N SER A 255 8.87 11.39 6.44
CA SER A 255 9.19 12.79 6.76
C SER A 255 10.44 13.29 6.02
N LYS A 256 11.49 12.47 5.92
CA LYS A 256 12.77 12.83 5.28
C LYS A 256 12.73 12.76 3.76
N HIS A 257 12.01 11.80 3.21
CA HIS A 257 12.15 11.42 1.80
C HIS A 257 10.89 11.61 0.96
N VAL A 258 9.71 11.80 1.56
CA VAL A 258 8.43 11.85 0.83
C VAL A 258 7.68 13.16 1.04
N TYR A 259 7.58 13.63 2.28
CA TYR A 259 6.70 14.75 2.63
C TYR A 259 6.91 16.00 1.76
N LYS A 260 8.17 16.43 1.60
CA LYS A 260 8.50 17.61 0.78
C LYS A 260 8.16 17.46 -0.71
N MET A 261 8.04 16.24 -1.22
CA MET A 261 7.69 15.99 -2.61
C MET A 261 6.19 16.08 -2.87
N ILE A 262 5.35 15.77 -1.87
CA ILE A 262 3.90 15.66 -2.06
C ILE A 262 3.10 16.75 -1.33
N GLU A 263 3.69 17.48 -0.37
CA GLU A 263 2.92 18.36 0.54
C GLU A 263 2.12 19.46 -0.17
N ASN A 264 2.56 19.92 -1.34
CA ASN A 264 1.86 20.95 -2.13
C ASN A 264 0.76 20.39 -3.04
N ASN A 265 0.72 19.07 -3.21
CA ASN A 265 -0.23 18.36 -4.04
C ASN A 265 -0.87 17.23 -3.21
N SER A 266 -1.28 17.58 -2.00
CA SER A 266 -1.89 16.64 -1.05
C SER A 266 -3.15 17.23 -0.42
N THR A 267 -4.15 16.38 -0.22
CA THR A 267 -5.25 16.66 0.71
C THR A 267 -4.85 16.18 2.09
N ILE A 268 -4.76 17.09 3.05
CA ILE A 268 -4.24 16.82 4.38
C ILE A 268 -5.35 17.03 5.40
N HIS A 269 -5.88 15.97 5.98
CA HIS A 269 -6.90 16.04 7.03
C HIS A 269 -6.25 16.05 8.41
N ASP A 270 -6.65 16.97 9.28
CA ASP A 270 -6.07 17.11 10.62
C ASP A 270 -7.11 17.56 11.64
N SER A 271 -7.19 16.87 12.77
CA SER A 271 -8.16 17.18 13.84
C SER A 271 -7.58 18.07 14.94
N TYR A 272 -6.25 18.16 15.06
CA TYR A 272 -5.62 18.77 16.24
C TYR A 272 -4.44 19.68 15.97
N LEU A 273 -3.76 19.53 14.84
CA LEU A 273 -2.45 20.12 14.59
C LEU A 273 -2.47 21.15 13.44
N CYS A 274 -3.64 21.72 13.11
CA CYS A 274 -3.80 22.71 12.03
C CYS A 274 -3.08 24.04 12.29
N GLU A 275 -2.73 24.34 13.54
CA GLU A 275 -1.81 25.44 13.86
C GLU A 275 -0.38 25.13 13.43
N LYS A 276 0.08 23.91 13.71
CA LYS A 276 1.41 23.42 13.34
C LYS A 276 1.51 23.14 11.83
N TYR A 277 0.42 22.68 11.22
CA TYR A 277 0.33 22.28 9.83
C TYR A 277 -0.72 23.14 9.11
N PRO A 278 -0.35 24.35 8.64
CA PRO A 278 -1.32 25.30 8.09
C PRO A 278 -1.93 24.87 6.74
N LYS A 279 -1.37 23.86 6.07
CA LYS A 279 -1.95 23.25 4.86
C LYS A 279 -3.00 22.17 5.16
N SER A 280 -3.18 21.84 6.43
CA SER A 280 -4.23 20.91 6.83
C SER A 280 -5.60 21.54 6.65
N LYS A 281 -6.57 20.70 6.35
CA LYS A 281 -7.99 21.03 6.35
C LYS A 281 -8.71 20.17 7.40
N PRO A 282 -9.88 20.62 7.88
CA PRO A 282 -10.69 19.85 8.81
C PRO A 282 -11.19 18.56 8.17
N TRP A 283 -11.54 17.58 9.01
CA TRP A 283 -12.16 16.34 8.55
C TRP A 283 -13.58 16.58 8.01
N PRO A 284 -14.02 15.78 7.02
CA PRO A 284 -15.33 15.96 6.39
C PRO A 284 -16.50 15.45 7.24
N THR A 285 -16.24 14.86 8.40
CA THR A 285 -17.28 14.40 9.33
C THR A 285 -16.95 14.75 10.77
N GLN A 286 -17.97 14.68 11.62
CA GLN A 286 -17.80 14.64 13.07
C GLN A 286 -17.32 13.24 13.50
N ARG A 287 -16.47 13.17 14.52
CA ARG A 287 -16.01 11.91 15.10
C ARG A 287 -17.01 11.40 16.14
N ASN A 288 -17.33 10.11 16.07
CA ASN A 288 -18.09 9.42 17.12
C ASN A 288 -17.13 8.89 18.19
N GLY A 289 -17.33 9.35 19.42
CA GLY A 289 -16.50 9.05 20.57
C GLY A 289 -15.00 9.08 20.31
N ASN A 290 -14.32 7.94 20.55
CA ASN A 290 -12.88 7.81 20.36
C ASN A 290 -12.48 7.12 19.04
N CYS A 291 -13.39 7.03 18.07
CA CYS A 291 -13.20 6.41 16.76
C CYS A 291 -12.45 7.31 15.79
N PHE A 292 -11.15 7.47 16.02
CA PHE A 292 -10.25 8.20 15.13
C PHE A 292 -9.50 7.26 14.18
N VAL A 293 -9.17 7.73 12.98
CA VAL A 293 -8.38 7.00 11.97
C VAL A 293 -6.96 6.78 12.48
N GLY A 294 -6.47 5.54 12.43
CA GLY A 294 -5.17 5.14 12.98
C GLY A 294 -5.23 4.75 14.47
N ARG A 295 -6.42 4.55 15.03
CA ARG A 295 -6.58 4.02 16.38
C ARG A 295 -6.16 2.56 16.45
N VAL A 296 -5.26 2.26 17.36
CA VAL A 296 -4.88 0.88 17.71
C VAL A 296 -6.05 0.16 18.41
N GLY A 297 -6.53 -0.94 17.80
CA GLY A 297 -7.62 -1.76 18.32
C GLY A 297 -9.02 -1.16 18.10
N ARG A 298 -10.02 -1.73 18.79
CA ARG A 298 -11.42 -1.31 18.61
C ARG A 298 -11.71 0.05 19.24
N CYS A 299 -12.51 0.86 18.56
CA CYS A 299 -13.02 2.11 19.10
C CYS A 299 -14.34 1.93 19.85
N ASN A 300 -14.71 2.96 20.61
CA ASN A 300 -15.99 3.07 21.30
C ASN A 300 -16.65 4.39 20.90
N GLU A 301 -17.75 4.28 20.16
CA GLU A 301 -18.51 5.41 19.62
C GLU A 301 -19.22 6.25 20.70
N THR A 302 -19.45 5.70 21.90
CA THR A 302 -20.10 6.43 23.01
C THR A 302 -19.12 7.05 23.99
N SER A 303 -17.82 6.76 23.86
CA SER A 303 -16.80 7.29 24.76
C SER A 303 -16.55 8.77 24.53
N THR A 304 -16.00 9.48 25.52
CA THR A 304 -15.52 10.85 25.32
C THR A 304 -14.11 10.87 24.75
N PHE A 305 -13.79 11.93 24.01
CA PHE A 305 -12.45 12.16 23.48
C PHE A 305 -12.10 13.65 23.52
N LYS A 306 -10.82 13.99 23.33
CA LYS A 306 -10.35 15.37 23.45
C LYS A 306 -11.03 16.29 22.43
N SER A 307 -11.56 17.43 22.87
CA SER A 307 -12.14 18.44 21.98
C SER A 307 -11.10 18.99 21.00
N CYS A 308 -11.50 19.17 19.75
CA CYS A 308 -10.69 19.79 18.71
C CYS A 308 -10.47 21.28 18.95
N PRO A 309 -9.28 21.82 18.62
CA PRO A 309 -9.06 23.25 18.48
C PRO A 309 -10.02 23.85 17.45
N LYS A 310 -10.54 25.06 17.68
CA LYS A 310 -11.45 25.75 16.75
C LYS A 310 -10.87 25.86 15.33
N LYS A 311 -9.56 26.08 15.20
CA LYS A 311 -8.86 26.16 13.89
C LYS A 311 -8.92 24.86 13.07
N CYS A 312 -9.15 23.71 13.72
CA CYS A 312 -9.25 22.42 13.07
C CYS A 312 -10.69 21.98 12.78
N ARG A 313 -11.67 22.85 13.04
CA ARG A 313 -13.09 22.57 12.78
C ARG A 313 -13.47 23.12 11.39
N PRO A 314 -14.43 22.50 10.68
CA PRO A 314 -14.97 23.08 9.45
C PRO A 314 -15.51 24.48 9.69
N GLU A 315 -15.31 25.39 8.72
CA GLU A 315 -15.78 26.79 8.82
C GLU A 315 -17.30 26.87 9.00
N ASN A 316 -18.03 25.94 8.39
CA ASN A 316 -19.48 25.80 8.50
C ASN A 316 -19.93 24.94 9.69
N HIS A 317 -19.00 24.37 10.47
CA HIS A 317 -19.29 23.51 11.62
C HIS A 317 -18.33 23.77 12.79
N LEU A 318 -18.21 25.03 13.22
CA LEU A 318 -17.37 25.41 14.35
C LEU A 318 -17.84 24.81 15.69
N ASP A 319 -19.07 24.32 15.75
CA ASP A 319 -19.67 23.58 16.86
C ASP A 319 -19.16 22.14 16.99
N TRP A 320 -18.51 21.58 15.96
CA TRP A 320 -17.95 20.23 16.00
C TRP A 320 -16.74 20.15 16.94
N GLU A 321 -17.02 19.92 18.21
CA GLU A 321 -15.99 19.69 19.23
C GLU A 321 -15.27 18.36 19.01
N ALA A 322 -15.94 17.39 18.38
CA ALA A 322 -15.38 16.13 17.96
C ALA A 322 -15.14 16.14 16.45
N CYS A 323 -13.98 16.64 16.05
CA CYS A 323 -13.27 16.20 14.85
C CYS A 323 -12.14 15.25 15.29
#